data_AF-A0A6U3U3B5-F1
#
_entry.id   AF-A0A6U3U3B5-F1
#
_cell.length_a   1.000
_cell.length_b   1.000
_cell.length_c   1.000
_cell.angle_alpha   90.00
_cell.angle_beta   90.00
_cell.angle_gamma   90.00
#
_symmetry.space_group_name_H-M   'P 1'
#
loop_
_entity.id
_entity.type
_entity.pdbx_description
1 polymer ?
#
loop_
_entity_poly.entity_id
_entity_poly.type
_entity_poly.pdbx_seq_one_letter_code
_entity_poly.pdbx_strand_id
1 'polypeptide(L)'
;MFDADGLGGFLTEKEMPPCLQSWGEMLGQERRSNVGLALRWEAGLAGMEALSHVPDDVRIAAVDNWAGTVSNMVNGEDNLDAWCTERSIVSIRVQKGDGWLSMSELRDLYRWMSMDVSGLVPDATEDEKEALSQSTYIGQPVHVSDSHAIVRIALGVESLVSYLDDSNSTLQEDQAVVKKLAAIGKHFATLKDSGH
;
A
#
# COMPACT_ATOMS: atom_id res chain seq x y z
N MET A 1 2.06 17.34 9.99
CA MET A 1 2.67 18.01 11.14
C MET A 1 3.94 17.22 11.42
N PHE A 2 5.11 17.77 11.09
CA PHE A 2 6.37 17.14 11.52
C PHE A 2 6.45 17.34 13.03
N ASP A 3 6.64 16.27 13.78
CA ASP A 3 6.78 16.35 15.24
C ASP A 3 7.89 17.33 15.62
N ALA A 4 7.77 17.91 16.82
CA ALA A 4 8.70 18.88 17.38
C ALA A 4 10.16 18.37 17.51
N ASP A 5 10.39 17.09 17.27
CA ASP A 5 11.66 16.39 17.49
C ASP A 5 12.59 16.37 16.27
N GLY A 6 12.17 16.90 15.12
CA GLY A 6 13.01 16.98 13.92
C GLY A 6 13.56 15.60 13.48
N LEU A 7 14.85 15.52 13.13
CA LEU A 7 15.51 14.24 12.82
C LEU A 7 15.67 13.34 14.06
N GLY A 8 15.66 13.93 15.26
CA GLY A 8 15.79 13.20 16.53
C GLY A 8 14.60 12.28 16.84
N GLY A 9 13.46 12.45 16.17
CA GLY A 9 12.33 11.51 16.24
C GLY A 9 12.54 10.23 15.42
N PHE A 10 13.51 10.22 14.48
CA PHE A 10 13.74 9.09 13.57
C PHE A 10 15.10 8.43 13.75
N LEU A 11 16.10 9.21 14.17
CA LEU A 11 17.49 8.79 14.25
C LEU A 11 18.11 9.16 15.60
N THR A 12 19.07 8.35 16.02
CA THR A 12 19.91 8.60 17.20
C THR A 12 21.37 8.76 16.78
N GLU A 13 22.20 9.29 17.69
CA GLU A 13 23.65 9.40 17.47
C GLU A 13 24.30 8.05 17.10
N LYS A 14 23.71 6.93 17.53
CA LYS A 14 24.24 5.57 17.30
C LYS A 14 24.17 5.16 15.84
N GLU A 15 23.33 5.83 15.04
CA GLU A 15 23.15 5.57 13.62
C GLU A 15 24.00 6.48 12.74
N MET A 16 24.72 7.44 13.33
CA MET A 16 25.54 8.39 12.57
C MET A 16 26.87 7.76 12.16
N PRO A 17 27.23 7.79 10.87
CA PRO A 17 28.57 7.40 10.44
C PRO A 17 29.61 8.36 11.03
N PRO A 18 30.90 7.94 11.14
CA PRO A 18 31.95 8.79 11.70
C PRO A 18 32.06 10.18 11.07
N CYS A 19 31.77 10.30 9.77
CA CYS A 19 31.80 11.58 9.04
C CYS A 19 30.66 12.55 9.41
N LEU A 20 29.62 12.09 10.12
CA LEU A 20 28.46 12.88 10.56
C LEU A 20 28.32 12.92 12.08
N GLN A 21 29.38 12.63 12.84
CA GLN A 21 29.32 12.63 14.31
C GLN A 21 28.89 13.97 14.90
N SER A 22 29.23 15.09 14.27
CA SER A 22 28.80 16.42 14.72
C SER A 22 27.28 16.63 14.65
N TRP A 23 26.55 15.79 13.92
CA TRP A 23 25.08 15.83 13.88
C TRP A 23 24.45 15.12 15.08
N GLY A 24 25.20 14.24 15.76
CA GLY A 24 24.72 13.50 16.94
C GLY A 24 24.22 14.43 18.05
N GLU A 25 24.86 15.59 18.22
CA GLU A 25 24.46 16.61 19.20
C GLU A 25 23.06 17.20 18.93
N MET A 26 22.61 17.16 17.67
CA MET A 26 21.32 17.66 17.20
C MET A 26 20.23 16.56 17.15
N LEU A 27 20.59 15.30 17.37
CA LEU A 27 19.67 14.17 17.39
C LEU A 27 19.20 13.89 18.82
N GLY A 28 18.14 13.10 18.96
CA GLY A 28 17.60 12.73 20.27
C GLY A 28 18.69 12.13 21.16
N GLN A 29 19.11 12.87 22.18
CA GLN A 29 20.13 12.44 23.16
C GLN A 29 19.61 11.35 24.11
N GLU A 30 18.31 11.02 24.03
CA GLU A 30 17.74 9.90 24.76
C GLU A 30 18.31 8.58 24.22
N ARG A 31 19.18 7.99 25.04
CA ARG A 31 20.00 6.78 24.92
C ARG A 31 19.31 5.48 24.47
N ARG A 32 18.11 5.52 23.90
CA ARG A 32 17.38 4.33 23.47
C ARG A 32 17.92 3.88 22.11
N SER A 33 18.27 2.61 21.99
CA SER A 33 18.56 2.05 20.66
C SER A 33 17.32 2.17 19.79
N ASN A 34 17.47 2.55 18.53
CA ASN A 34 16.38 2.63 17.57
C ASN A 34 15.96 1.21 17.14
N VAL A 35 15.28 0.50 18.05
CA VAL A 35 14.86 -0.90 17.85
C VAL A 35 14.00 -1.02 16.59
N GLY A 36 13.14 -0.04 16.32
CA GLY A 36 12.32 -0.03 15.12
C GLY A 36 13.14 0.05 13.82
N LEU A 37 14.28 0.73 13.82
CA LEU A 37 15.18 0.74 12.66
C LEU A 37 15.96 -0.58 12.55
N ALA A 38 16.44 -1.13 13.67
CA ALA A 38 17.11 -2.43 13.68
C ALA A 38 16.17 -3.54 13.15
N LEU A 39 14.92 -3.58 13.60
CA LEU A 39 13.91 -4.54 13.12
C LEU A 39 13.60 -4.36 11.62
N ARG A 40 13.59 -3.12 11.12
CA ARG A 40 13.45 -2.85 9.68
C ARG A 40 14.64 -3.38 8.87
N TRP A 41 15.86 -3.28 9.41
CA TRP A 41 17.05 -3.87 8.80
C TRP A 41 17.01 -5.40 8.80
N GLU A 42 16.65 -6.01 9.93
CA GLU A 42 16.50 -7.47 10.03
C GLU A 42 15.47 -7.99 9.01
N ALA A 43 14.30 -7.35 8.92
CA ALA A 43 13.29 -7.70 7.91
C ALA A 43 13.80 -7.51 6.47
N GLY A 44 14.54 -6.43 6.21
CA GLY A 44 15.15 -6.17 4.91
C GLY A 44 16.18 -7.23 4.52
N LEU A 45 17.05 -7.63 5.45
CA LEU A 45 18.06 -8.67 5.24
C LEU A 45 17.42 -10.04 5.00
N ALA A 46 16.41 -10.40 5.80
CA ALA A 46 15.66 -11.64 5.60
C ALA A 46 15.01 -11.69 4.21
N GLY A 47 14.47 -10.57 3.73
CA GLY A 47 13.94 -10.46 2.37
C GLY A 47 15.02 -10.61 1.29
N MET A 48 16.18 -9.98 1.46
CA MET A 48 17.31 -10.12 0.53
C MET A 48 17.82 -11.56 0.48
N GLU A 49 17.89 -12.25 1.61
CA GLU A 49 18.30 -13.65 1.71
C GLU A 49 17.29 -14.59 1.03
N ALA A 50 15.98 -14.36 1.23
CA ALA A 50 14.94 -15.13 0.56
C ALA A 50 15.02 -15.07 -0.97
N LEU A 51 15.47 -13.94 -1.52
CA LEU A 51 15.64 -13.73 -2.95
C LEU A 51 17.07 -13.93 -3.46
N SER A 52 18.04 -14.24 -2.59
CA SER A 52 19.47 -14.27 -2.98
C SER A 52 19.81 -15.33 -4.03
N HIS A 53 18.97 -16.37 -4.14
CA HIS A 53 19.12 -17.47 -5.08
C HIS A 53 18.37 -17.24 -6.40
N VAL A 54 17.50 -16.22 -6.46
CA VAL A 54 16.69 -15.93 -7.65
C VAL A 54 17.48 -14.99 -8.56
N PRO A 55 17.74 -15.34 -9.83
CA PRO A 55 18.43 -14.46 -10.77
C PRO A 55 17.74 -13.11 -11.00
N ASP A 56 18.51 -12.05 -11.25
CA ASP A 56 18.01 -10.68 -11.42
C ASP A 56 16.99 -10.54 -12.55
N ASP A 57 17.24 -11.18 -13.69
CA ASP A 57 16.37 -11.20 -14.86
C ASP A 57 15.02 -11.86 -14.56
N VAL A 58 15.01 -12.93 -13.77
CA VAL A 58 13.80 -13.60 -13.30
C VAL A 58 13.01 -12.68 -12.36
N ARG A 59 13.67 -11.98 -11.41
CA ARG A 59 12.99 -11.04 -10.51
C ARG A 59 12.39 -9.86 -11.27
N ILE A 60 13.12 -9.30 -12.23
CA ILE A 60 12.65 -8.19 -13.07
C ILE A 60 11.43 -8.62 -13.88
N ALA A 61 11.51 -9.77 -14.57
CA ALA A 61 10.39 -10.28 -15.36
C ALA A 61 9.15 -10.57 -14.51
N ALA A 62 9.32 -11.10 -13.29
CA ALA A 62 8.22 -11.34 -12.36
C ALA A 62 7.55 -10.03 -11.92
N VAL A 63 8.34 -9.02 -11.54
CA VAL A 63 7.83 -7.69 -11.16
C VAL A 63 7.09 -7.04 -12.33
N ASP A 64 7.66 -7.05 -13.53
CA ASP A 64 7.05 -6.44 -14.72
C ASP A 64 5.73 -7.13 -15.10
N ASN A 65 5.68 -8.47 -15.04
CA ASN A 65 4.47 -9.24 -15.33
C ASN A 65 3.38 -8.99 -14.28
N TRP A 66 3.74 -9.05 -12.99
CA TRP A 66 2.83 -8.72 -11.90
C TRP A 66 2.27 -7.31 -12.07
N ALA A 67 3.13 -6.32 -12.27
CA ALA A 67 2.74 -4.92 -12.38
C ALA A 67 1.82 -4.67 -13.57
N GLY A 68 2.11 -5.30 -14.72
CA GLY A 68 1.25 -5.24 -15.90
C GLY A 68 -0.12 -5.88 -15.65
N THR A 69 -0.14 -7.03 -15.00
CA THR A 69 -1.38 -7.77 -14.71
C THR A 69 -2.25 -7.01 -13.72
N VAL A 70 -1.70 -6.53 -12.60
CA VAL A 70 -2.45 -5.75 -11.61
C VAL A 70 -2.92 -4.42 -12.19
N SER A 71 -2.10 -3.74 -13.01
CA SER A 71 -2.54 -2.52 -13.70
C SER A 71 -3.73 -2.80 -14.63
N ASN A 72 -3.74 -3.95 -15.32
CA ASN A 72 -4.87 -4.35 -16.17
C ASN A 72 -6.11 -4.69 -15.35
N MET A 73 -5.97 -5.34 -14.18
CA MET A 73 -7.08 -5.60 -13.26
C MET A 73 -7.71 -4.28 -12.80
N VAL A 74 -6.88 -3.33 -12.37
CA VAL A 74 -7.33 -1.99 -11.93
C VAL A 74 -8.05 -1.27 -13.06
N ASN A 75 -7.47 -1.20 -14.25
CA ASN A 75 -8.08 -0.52 -15.40
C ASN A 75 -9.28 -1.27 -15.99
N GLY A 76 -9.52 -2.51 -15.56
CA GLY A 76 -10.71 -3.28 -15.92
C GLY A 76 -11.96 -2.86 -15.14
N GLU A 77 -11.80 -2.10 -14.05
CA GLU A 77 -12.88 -1.58 -13.23
C GLU A 77 -13.21 -0.13 -13.62
N ASP A 78 -14.47 0.16 -13.93
CA ASP A 78 -14.89 1.45 -14.50
C ASP A 78 -14.58 2.67 -13.63
N ASN A 79 -14.46 2.48 -12.32
CA ASN A 79 -14.26 3.55 -11.33
C ASN A 79 -12.83 3.60 -10.77
N LEU A 80 -11.89 2.84 -11.34
CA LEU A 80 -10.50 2.82 -10.93
C LEU A 80 -9.59 3.23 -12.09
N ASP A 81 -8.41 3.74 -11.76
CA ASP A 81 -7.39 4.09 -12.74
C ASP A 81 -5.99 3.81 -12.18
N ALA A 82 -5.24 2.96 -12.89
CA ALA A 82 -3.83 2.69 -12.62
C ALA A 82 -2.98 3.88 -13.09
N TRP A 83 -3.05 4.98 -12.33
CA TRP A 83 -2.47 6.27 -12.67
C TRP A 83 -0.96 6.23 -12.93
N CYS A 84 -0.23 5.46 -12.14
CA CYS A 84 1.21 5.32 -12.28
C CYS A 84 1.67 3.97 -11.75
N THR A 85 2.52 3.29 -12.53
CA THR A 85 3.14 2.03 -12.12
C THR A 85 4.65 2.20 -12.12
N GLU A 86 5.25 2.06 -10.94
CA GLU A 86 6.68 2.17 -10.73
C GLU A 86 7.21 0.84 -10.18
N ARG A 87 7.73 -0.02 -11.06
CA ARG A 87 8.26 -1.34 -10.72
C ARG A 87 7.23 -2.16 -9.95
N SER A 88 7.48 -2.42 -8.67
CA SER A 88 6.67 -3.22 -7.76
C SER A 88 5.56 -2.44 -7.07
N ILE A 89 5.17 -1.25 -7.57
CA ILE A 89 4.12 -0.42 -6.98
C ILE A 89 3.16 0.06 -8.08
N VAL A 90 1.87 -0.24 -7.91
CA VAL A 90 0.78 0.28 -8.73
C VAL A 90 0.02 1.34 -7.92
N SER A 91 0.08 2.59 -8.38
CA SER A 91 -0.64 3.73 -7.79
C SER A 91 -1.98 3.91 -8.47
N ILE A 92 -3.04 3.97 -7.66
CA ILE A 92 -4.43 3.89 -8.13
C ILE A 92 -5.19 5.14 -7.70
N ARG A 93 -5.89 5.74 -8.64
CA ARG A 93 -6.93 6.74 -8.37
C ARG A 93 -8.28 6.04 -8.32
N VAL A 94 -9.14 6.50 -7.41
CA VAL A 94 -10.50 5.98 -7.22
C VAL A 94 -11.49 7.10 -7.55
N GLN A 95 -12.42 6.85 -8.47
CA GLN A 95 -13.32 7.85 -9.00
C GLN A 95 -14.43 8.21 -8.00
N LYS A 96 -14.88 9.47 -8.06
CA LYS A 96 -16.06 10.00 -7.38
C LYS A 96 -16.80 10.95 -8.32
N GLY A 97 -17.91 10.50 -8.90
CA GLY A 97 -18.66 11.29 -9.89
C GLY A 97 -17.75 11.72 -11.04
N ASP A 98 -17.66 13.03 -11.30
CA ASP A 98 -16.81 13.61 -12.35
C ASP A 98 -15.33 13.82 -11.92
N GLY A 99 -14.94 13.39 -10.72
CA GLY A 99 -13.61 13.62 -10.14
C GLY A 99 -13.01 12.40 -9.46
N TRP A 100 -11.99 12.64 -8.62
CA TRP A 100 -11.27 11.62 -7.86
C TRP A 100 -11.50 11.80 -6.37
N LEU A 101 -11.41 10.70 -5.60
CA LEU A 101 -11.43 10.79 -4.15
C LEU A 101 -10.26 11.65 -3.64
N SER A 102 -10.59 12.53 -2.71
CA SER A 102 -9.63 13.37 -1.99
C SER A 102 -8.84 12.57 -0.95
N MET A 103 -7.78 13.18 -0.41
CA MET A 103 -6.97 12.55 0.64
C MET A 103 -7.78 12.19 1.90
N SER A 104 -8.76 13.01 2.30
CA SER A 104 -9.62 12.69 3.44
C SER A 104 -10.49 11.47 3.16
N GLU A 105 -11.04 11.37 1.95
CA GLU A 105 -11.91 10.28 1.55
C GLU A 105 -11.15 8.96 1.38
N LEU A 106 -9.92 9.02 0.85
CA LEU A 106 -9.07 7.84 0.77
C LEU A 106 -8.66 7.32 2.15
N ARG A 107 -8.66 8.14 3.21
CA ARG A 107 -8.45 7.64 4.57
C ARG A 107 -9.65 6.82 5.07
N ASP A 108 -10.87 7.20 4.71
CA ASP A 108 -12.06 6.42 5.02
C ASP A 108 -12.03 5.09 4.26
N LEU A 109 -11.79 5.14 2.93
CA LEU A 109 -11.61 3.96 2.09
C LEU A 109 -10.53 3.03 2.64
N TYR A 110 -9.36 3.58 2.99
CA TYR A 110 -8.24 2.81 3.55
C TYR A 110 -8.63 2.03 4.81
N ARG A 111 -9.48 2.62 5.67
CA ARG A 111 -10.00 1.92 6.85
C ARG A 111 -10.95 0.79 6.46
N TRP A 112 -11.89 1.05 5.56
CA TRP A 112 -12.86 0.03 5.12
C TRP A 112 -12.22 -1.15 4.38
N MET A 113 -11.07 -0.97 3.73
CA MET A 113 -10.31 -2.08 3.15
C MET A 113 -10.00 -3.16 4.19
N SER A 114 -9.71 -2.77 5.44
CA SER A 114 -9.39 -3.71 6.52
C SER A 114 -10.60 -4.34 7.24
N MET A 115 -11.83 -3.94 6.89
CA MET A 115 -13.05 -4.30 7.62
C MET A 115 -14.06 -5.04 6.74
N ASP A 116 -14.91 -5.89 7.32
CA ASP A 116 -16.14 -6.32 6.66
C ASP A 116 -17.14 -5.15 6.67
N VAL A 117 -17.45 -4.64 5.48
CA VAL A 117 -18.43 -3.56 5.27
C VAL A 117 -19.58 -3.99 4.38
N SER A 118 -19.70 -5.29 4.08
CA SER A 118 -20.72 -5.84 3.18
C SER A 118 -22.15 -5.55 3.65
N GLY A 119 -22.39 -5.58 4.97
CA GLY A 119 -23.67 -5.27 5.58
C GLY A 119 -24.07 -3.79 5.55
N LEU A 120 -23.14 -2.88 5.19
CA LEU A 120 -23.40 -1.44 5.13
C LEU A 120 -23.92 -0.99 3.75
N VAL A 121 -23.89 -1.87 2.76
CA VAL A 121 -24.27 -1.57 1.37
C VAL A 121 -25.37 -2.55 0.91
N PRO A 122 -26.65 -2.27 1.21
CA PRO A 122 -27.74 -3.19 0.93
C PRO A 122 -27.98 -3.43 -0.57
N ASP A 123 -27.72 -2.41 -1.39
CA ASP A 123 -27.94 -2.44 -2.85
C ASP A 123 -26.75 -3.03 -3.64
N ALA A 124 -25.71 -3.51 -2.95
CA ALA A 124 -24.57 -4.18 -3.58
C ALA A 124 -25.00 -5.51 -4.22
N THR A 125 -24.37 -5.85 -5.34
CA THR A 125 -24.50 -7.19 -5.94
C THR A 125 -23.88 -8.25 -5.03
N GLU A 126 -24.17 -9.53 -5.28
CA GLU A 126 -23.59 -10.60 -4.47
C GLU A 126 -22.05 -10.65 -4.60
N ASP A 127 -21.52 -10.43 -5.81
CA ASP A 127 -20.08 -10.33 -6.05
C ASP A 127 -19.45 -9.14 -5.31
N GLU A 128 -20.15 -8.00 -5.26
CA GLU A 128 -19.70 -6.81 -4.51
C GLU A 128 -19.74 -7.07 -3.01
N LYS A 129 -20.78 -7.74 -2.49
CA LYS A 129 -20.87 -8.11 -1.07
C LYS A 129 -19.76 -9.07 -0.67
N GLU A 130 -19.44 -10.05 -1.51
CA GLU A 130 -18.30 -10.94 -1.30
C GLU A 130 -17.01 -10.12 -1.17
N ALA A 131 -16.73 -9.23 -2.13
CA ALA A 131 -15.55 -8.37 -2.08
C ALA A 131 -15.52 -7.45 -0.84
N LEU A 132 -16.66 -6.85 -0.47
CA LEU A 132 -16.79 -5.95 0.68
C LEU A 132 -16.61 -6.68 2.03
N SER A 133 -16.84 -8.00 2.06
CA SER A 133 -16.69 -8.81 3.28
C SER A 133 -15.24 -9.18 3.60
N GLN A 134 -14.35 -9.17 2.60
CA GLN A 134 -12.97 -9.63 2.75
C GLN A 134 -12.09 -8.55 3.39
N SER A 135 -11.28 -8.88 4.38
CA SER A 135 -10.25 -7.95 4.88
C SER A 135 -9.04 -7.96 3.94
N THR A 136 -8.71 -6.81 3.36
CA THR A 136 -7.59 -6.66 2.42
C THR A 136 -6.75 -5.44 2.79
N TYR A 137 -5.47 -5.47 2.42
CA TYR A 137 -4.51 -4.46 2.83
C TYR A 137 -3.89 -3.78 1.61
N ILE A 138 -3.77 -2.46 1.69
CA ILE A 138 -3.17 -1.60 0.67
C ILE A 138 -2.16 -0.66 1.32
N GLY A 139 -1.35 0.01 0.49
CA GLY A 139 -0.52 1.11 0.94
C GLY A 139 -1.35 2.29 1.46
N GLN A 140 -0.78 3.05 2.40
CA GLN A 140 -1.43 4.24 2.94
C GLN A 140 -1.74 5.25 1.82
N PRO A 141 -2.85 6.01 1.94
CA PRO A 141 -3.16 7.07 1.01
C PRO A 141 -2.03 8.09 0.90
N VAL A 142 -1.80 8.61 -0.29
CA VAL A 142 -0.81 9.65 -0.56
C VAL A 142 -1.44 10.81 -1.30
N HIS A 143 -1.23 12.01 -0.80
CA HIS A 143 -1.60 13.24 -1.47
C HIS A 143 -0.61 13.52 -2.61
N VAL A 144 -1.10 13.58 -3.84
CA VAL A 144 -0.26 13.87 -5.03
C VAL A 144 -0.40 15.33 -5.42
N SER A 145 -1.65 15.80 -5.57
CA SER A 145 -1.96 17.19 -5.91
C SER A 145 -3.34 17.58 -5.39
N ASP A 146 -3.71 18.85 -5.56
CA ASP A 146 -5.04 19.34 -5.19
C ASP A 146 -6.18 18.67 -5.99
N SER A 147 -5.85 18.05 -7.14
CA SER A 147 -6.85 17.40 -8.00
C SER A 147 -7.10 15.94 -7.66
N HIS A 148 -6.17 15.26 -6.98
CA HIS A 148 -6.32 13.85 -6.62
C HIS A 148 -5.34 13.38 -5.54
N ALA A 149 -5.75 12.35 -4.83
CA ALA A 149 -4.89 11.50 -4.03
C ALA A 149 -4.90 10.08 -4.61
N ILE A 150 -3.97 9.24 -4.16
CA ILE A 150 -3.82 7.86 -4.61
C ILE A 150 -3.76 6.89 -3.43
N VAL A 151 -4.12 5.65 -3.69
CA VAL A 151 -3.71 4.48 -2.90
C VAL A 151 -2.77 3.61 -3.71
N ARG A 152 -2.17 2.58 -3.10
CA ARG A 152 -1.17 1.74 -3.77
C ARG A 152 -1.35 0.28 -3.46
N ILE A 153 -1.15 -0.56 -4.46
CA ILE A 153 -0.85 -1.98 -4.27
C ILE A 153 0.65 -2.14 -4.51
N ALA A 154 1.35 -2.85 -3.62
CA ALA A 154 2.78 -3.02 -3.71
C ALA A 154 3.14 -4.49 -3.59
N LEU A 155 4.01 -4.96 -4.49
CA LEU A 155 4.61 -6.28 -4.41
C LEU A 155 5.81 -6.20 -3.45
N GLY A 156 5.55 -6.52 -2.18
CA GLY A 156 6.59 -6.69 -1.17
C GLY A 156 7.46 -7.91 -1.43
N VAL A 157 8.55 -8.06 -0.67
CA VAL A 157 9.47 -9.20 -0.84
C VAL A 157 8.80 -10.55 -0.59
N GLU A 158 7.97 -10.66 0.44
CA GLU A 158 7.22 -11.88 0.74
C GLU A 158 6.23 -12.22 -0.39
N SER A 159 5.48 -11.22 -0.86
CA SER A 159 4.56 -11.39 -2.00
C SER A 159 5.30 -11.75 -3.30
N LEU A 160 6.51 -11.21 -3.54
CA LEU A 160 7.33 -11.59 -4.70
C LEU A 160 7.81 -13.05 -4.59
N VAL A 161 8.21 -13.50 -3.41
CA VAL A 161 8.57 -14.91 -3.17
C VAL A 161 7.35 -15.80 -3.43
N SER A 162 6.18 -15.45 -2.88
CA SER A 162 4.93 -16.18 -3.15
C SER A 162 4.55 -16.16 -4.62
N TYR A 163 4.75 -15.05 -5.33
CA TYR A 163 4.46 -14.94 -6.76
C TYR A 163 5.39 -15.82 -7.61
N LEU A 164 6.66 -15.93 -7.22
CA LEU A 164 7.63 -16.79 -7.90
C LEU A 164 7.32 -18.28 -7.70
N ASP A 165 6.70 -18.65 -6.58
CA ASP A 165 6.27 -20.02 -6.28
C ASP A 165 4.91 -20.35 -6.91
N ASP A 166 3.90 -19.50 -6.66
CA ASP A 166 2.55 -19.58 -7.23
C ASP A 166 2.03 -18.18 -7.58
N SER A 167 2.22 -17.81 -8.84
CA SER A 167 1.76 -16.53 -9.37
C SER A 167 0.23 -16.44 -9.41
N ASN A 168 -0.49 -17.55 -9.59
CA ASN A 168 -1.94 -17.53 -9.68
C ASN A 168 -2.57 -17.19 -8.33
N SER A 169 -2.07 -17.79 -7.25
CA SER A 169 -2.56 -17.50 -5.89
C SER A 169 -2.31 -16.03 -5.54
N THR A 170 -1.10 -15.53 -5.77
CA THR A 170 -0.77 -14.12 -5.50
C THR A 170 -1.67 -13.17 -6.30
N LEU A 171 -1.88 -13.45 -7.58
CA LEU A 171 -2.75 -12.63 -8.44
C LEU A 171 -4.23 -12.71 -8.05
N GLN A 172 -4.70 -13.82 -7.47
CA GLN A 172 -6.06 -13.91 -6.93
C GLN A 172 -6.26 -13.02 -5.70
N GLU A 173 -5.24 -12.94 -4.82
CA GLU A 173 -5.25 -12.01 -3.69
C GLU A 173 -5.27 -10.55 -4.16
N ASP A 174 -4.43 -10.20 -5.14
CA ASP A 174 -4.44 -8.86 -5.76
C ASP A 174 -5.79 -8.54 -6.41
N GLN A 175 -6.40 -9.52 -7.09
CA GLN A 175 -7.73 -9.36 -7.70
C GLN A 175 -8.81 -9.10 -6.64
N ALA A 176 -8.73 -9.75 -5.47
CA ALA A 176 -9.63 -9.49 -4.34
C ALA A 176 -9.46 -8.06 -3.80
N VAL A 177 -8.23 -7.58 -3.69
CA VAL A 177 -7.93 -6.17 -3.34
C VAL A 177 -8.58 -5.22 -4.33
N VAL A 178 -8.39 -5.44 -5.64
CA VAL A 178 -8.94 -4.59 -6.70
C VAL A 178 -10.47 -4.58 -6.68
N LYS A 179 -11.11 -5.75 -6.58
CA LYS A 179 -12.58 -5.85 -6.52
C LYS A 179 -13.15 -5.11 -5.31
N LYS A 180 -12.52 -5.25 -4.14
CA LYS A 180 -12.96 -4.54 -2.95
C LYS A 180 -12.78 -3.03 -3.10
N LEU A 181 -11.66 -2.59 -3.67
CA LEU A 181 -11.40 -1.18 -3.96
C LEU A 181 -12.49 -0.59 -4.88
N ALA A 182 -12.83 -1.30 -5.95
CA ALA A 182 -13.87 -0.91 -6.90
C ALA A 182 -15.25 -0.85 -6.23
N ALA A 183 -15.62 -1.88 -5.45
CA ALA A 183 -16.88 -1.91 -4.73
C ALA A 183 -17.02 -0.76 -3.73
N ILE A 184 -15.96 -0.47 -2.95
CA ILE A 184 -15.95 0.67 -2.03
C ILE A 184 -16.06 1.99 -2.80
N GLY A 185 -15.31 2.16 -3.88
CA GLY A 185 -15.36 3.38 -4.70
C GLY A 185 -16.77 3.63 -5.26
N LYS A 186 -17.44 2.59 -5.74
CA LYS A 186 -18.80 2.65 -6.29
C LYS A 186 -19.82 3.03 -5.23
N HIS A 187 -19.69 2.46 -4.03
CA HIS A 187 -20.63 2.64 -2.92
C HIS A 187 -20.13 3.64 -1.86
N PHE A 188 -19.19 4.51 -2.23
CA PHE A 188 -18.48 5.36 -1.28
C PHE A 188 -19.42 6.27 -0.49
N ALA A 189 -20.42 6.88 -1.16
CA ALA A 189 -21.40 7.76 -0.50
C ALA A 189 -22.22 7.00 0.55
N THR A 190 -22.73 5.82 0.20
CA THR A 190 -23.49 4.94 1.11
C THR A 190 -22.65 4.54 2.33
N LEU A 191 -21.40 4.13 2.11
CA LEU A 191 -20.47 3.80 3.20
C LEU A 191 -20.17 5.03 4.08
N LYS A 192 -19.99 6.20 3.47
CA LYS A 192 -19.73 7.43 4.23
C LYS A 192 -20.91 7.83 5.11
N ASP A 193 -22.13 7.68 4.60
CA ASP A 193 -23.36 8.00 5.31
C ASP A 193 -23.68 6.99 6.43
N SER A 194 -23.08 5.79 6.40
CA SER A 194 -23.21 4.79 7.46
C SER A 194 -22.53 5.21 8.78
N GLY A 195 -21.64 6.21 8.75
CA GLY A 195 -20.97 6.76 9.93
C GLY A 195 -19.79 5.94 10.47
N HIS A 196 -19.30 4.96 9.71
CA HIS A 196 -18.17 4.06 10.06
C HIS A 196 -16.82 4.50 9.50
#